data_AF-A0AAC9P5F2-F1
#
_entry.id   AF-A0AAC9P5F2-F1
#
_cell.length_a   1.000
_cell.length_b   1.000
_cell.length_c   1.000
_cell.angle_alpha   90.00
_cell.angle_beta   90.00
_cell.angle_gamma   90.00
#
_symmetry.space_group_name_H-M   'P 1'
#
loop_
_entity.id
_entity.type
_entity.pdbx_description
1 polymer ?
#
loop_
_entity_poly.entity_id
_entity_poly.type
_entity_poly.pdbx_seq_one_letter_code
_entity_poly.pdbx_strand_id
1 'polypeptide(L)'
;MAGYDASRQSRNVIHDLLDGSIGVSFIAPRPRSGDLVTVYTDRAEAFAAYALYAEETSFTYTSGDVTELGMTFVLDGSLDIEAEAIDEEQTVWYVRVGYQEV
;
A
#
# COMPACT_ATOMS: atom_id res chain seq x y z
N MET A 1 6.78 -9.20 -13.74
CA MET A 1 6.20 -7.99 -14.36
C MET A 1 5.66 -7.15 -13.21
N ALA A 2 6.38 -6.11 -12.77
CA ALA A 2 5.91 -5.24 -11.70
C ALA A 2 5.01 -4.16 -12.32
N GLY A 3 3.74 -4.15 -11.95
CA GLY A 3 2.74 -3.18 -12.38
C GLY A 3 2.27 -2.37 -11.17
N TYR A 4 1.97 -1.10 -11.39
CA TYR A 4 1.28 -0.27 -10.41
C TYR A 4 -0.22 -0.62 -10.46
N ASP A 5 -0.72 -1.29 -9.41
CA ASP A 5 -2.15 -1.54 -9.22
C ASP A 5 -2.62 -0.74 -8.00
N ALA A 6 -3.60 0.13 -8.22
CA ALA A 6 -4.21 0.93 -7.18
C ALA A 6 -5.73 0.87 -7.35
N SER A 7 -6.40 0.33 -6.34
CA SER A 7 -7.86 0.31 -6.29
C SER A 7 -8.36 1.23 -5.19
N ARG A 8 -9.51 1.87 -5.42
CA ARG A 8 -10.21 2.66 -4.39
C ARG A 8 -11.66 2.23 -4.36
N GLN A 9 -12.15 1.89 -3.18
CA GLN A 9 -13.55 1.53 -3.02
C GLN A 9 -14.44 2.73 -3.37
N SER A 10 -15.50 2.49 -4.15
CA SER A 10 -16.52 3.51 -4.44
C SER A 10 -17.11 4.01 -3.12
N ARG A 11 -17.14 5.33 -2.94
CA ARG A 11 -17.73 6.00 -1.77
C ARG A 11 -19.10 6.59 -2.05
N ASN A 12 -19.66 6.22 -3.20
CA ASN A 12 -21.02 6.56 -3.60
C ASN A 12 -21.88 5.33 -3.30
N VAL A 13 -22.85 5.50 -2.41
CA VAL A 13 -23.94 4.52 -2.29
C VAL A 13 -25.00 4.96 -3.27
N ILE A 14 -25.25 4.10 -4.26
CA ILE A 14 -26.26 4.33 -5.30
C ILE A 14 -27.54 3.66 -4.82
N HIS A 15 -28.61 4.44 -4.74
CA HIS A 15 -29.94 3.99 -4.37
C HIS A 15 -30.86 4.10 -5.57
N ASP A 16 -31.40 2.97 -6.03
CA ASP A 16 -32.52 2.97 -6.96
C ASP A 16 -33.79 3.33 -6.18
N LEU A 17 -34.42 4.44 -6.54
CA LEU A 17 -35.63 4.91 -5.90
C LEU A 17 -36.87 4.32 -6.59
N LEU A 18 -37.97 4.22 -5.85
CA LEU A 18 -39.22 3.60 -6.34
C LEU A 18 -39.86 4.35 -7.51
N ASP A 19 -39.50 5.62 -7.72
CA ASP A 19 -39.93 6.44 -8.85
C ASP A 19 -39.03 6.29 -10.10
N GLY A 20 -38.02 5.41 -10.04
CA GLY A 20 -37.06 5.16 -11.10
C GLY A 20 -35.91 6.18 -11.18
N SER A 21 -35.83 7.11 -10.23
CA SER A 21 -34.68 8.02 -10.11
C SER A 21 -33.54 7.41 -9.28
N ILE A 22 -32.36 8.03 -9.36
CA ILE A 22 -31.18 7.62 -8.59
C ILE A 22 -30.92 8.62 -7.47
N GLY A 23 -30.90 8.11 -6.23
CA GLY A 23 -30.37 8.82 -5.07
C GLY A 23 -28.89 8.47 -4.85
N VAL A 24 -28.06 9.46 -4.55
CA VAL A 24 -26.63 9.24 -4.25
C VAL A 24 -26.32 9.77 -2.86
N SER A 25 -25.74 8.90 -2.02
CA SER A 25 -25.21 9.27 -0.71
C SER A 25 -23.67 9.22 -0.73
N PHE A 26 -23.02 10.26 -0.18
CA PHE A 26 -21.56 10.36 -0.09
C PHE A 26 -21.06 9.94 1.29
N ILE A 27 -20.14 8.99 1.35
CA ILE A 27 -19.44 8.60 2.58
C ILE A 27 -18.22 9.51 2.77
N ALA A 28 -17.88 9.90 4.00
CA ALA A 28 -16.73 10.77 4.30
C ALA A 28 -15.38 10.18 3.81
N PRO A 29 -14.36 11.02 3.52
CA PRO A 29 -13.06 10.54 3.08
C PRO A 29 -12.37 9.70 4.13
N ARG A 30 -12.06 8.45 3.75
CA ARG A 30 -11.02 7.67 4.39
C ARG A 30 -9.72 7.83 3.60
N PRO A 31 -8.58 8.05 4.28
CA PRO A 31 -7.27 7.97 3.66
C PRO A 31 -7.05 6.59 3.01
N ARG A 32 -6.11 6.46 2.07
CA ARG A 32 -5.84 5.17 1.41
C ARG A 32 -5.38 4.14 2.43
N SER A 33 -5.66 2.87 2.14
CA SER A 33 -5.11 1.73 2.87
C SER A 33 -4.90 0.58 1.90
N GLY A 34 -4.04 -0.35 2.27
CA GLY A 34 -3.70 -1.50 1.42
C GLY A 34 -2.32 -2.04 1.76
N ASP A 35 -1.67 -2.65 0.77
CA ASP A 35 -0.33 -3.21 0.91
C ASP A 35 0.68 -2.37 0.14
N LEU A 36 1.72 -1.88 0.84
CA LEU A 36 2.91 -1.30 0.21
C LEU A 36 3.96 -2.40 0.07
N VAL A 37 4.32 -2.75 -1.17
CA VAL A 37 5.37 -3.74 -1.46
C VAL A 37 6.62 -3.01 -1.96
N THR A 38 7.71 -3.17 -1.23
CA THR A 38 9.04 -2.64 -1.60
C THR A 38 9.96 -3.79 -1.98
N VAL A 39 10.87 -3.53 -2.92
CA VAL A 39 11.71 -4.56 -3.54
C VAL A 39 13.17 -4.21 -3.32
N TYR A 40 13.95 -5.17 -2.83
CA TYR A 40 15.38 -5.02 -2.56
C TYR A 40 16.18 -6.15 -3.21
N THR A 41 17.33 -5.80 -3.79
CA THR A 41 18.31 -6.79 -4.27
C THR A 41 19.35 -7.13 -3.22
N ASP A 42 19.55 -6.27 -2.22
CA ASP A 42 20.40 -6.55 -1.06
C ASP A 42 19.57 -7.06 0.12
N ARG A 43 19.97 -8.22 0.66
CA ARG A 43 19.39 -8.80 1.86
C ARG A 43 19.52 -7.87 3.06
N ALA A 44 20.66 -7.20 3.24
CA ALA A 44 20.88 -6.36 4.41
C ALA A 44 19.91 -5.17 4.42
N GLU A 45 19.68 -4.54 3.26
CA GLU A 45 18.72 -3.46 3.08
C GLU A 45 17.28 -3.93 3.33
N ALA A 46 16.91 -5.11 2.82
CA ALA A 46 15.58 -5.67 3.04
C ALA A 46 15.25 -5.86 4.53
N PHE A 47 16.20 -6.43 5.29
CA PHE A 47 16.02 -6.63 6.73
C PHE A 47 16.10 -5.32 7.53
N ALA A 48 16.86 -4.33 7.06
CA ALA A 48 16.85 -3.00 7.67
C ALA A 48 15.50 -2.31 7.48
N ALA A 49 14.91 -2.39 6.29
CA ALA A 49 13.58 -1.86 6.01
C ALA A 49 12.50 -2.58 6.83
N TYR A 50 12.57 -3.92 6.92
CA TYR A 50 11.67 -4.70 7.75
C TYR A 50 11.76 -4.29 9.23
N ALA A 51 12.98 -4.11 9.76
CA ALA A 51 13.17 -3.63 11.13
C ALA A 51 12.63 -2.21 11.34
N LEU A 52 12.84 -1.31 10.37
CA LEU A 52 12.34 0.06 10.42
C LEU A 52 10.81 0.10 10.48
N TYR A 53 10.13 -0.67 9.62
CA TYR A 53 8.66 -0.69 9.59
C TYR A 53 8.01 -1.31 10.83
N ALA A 54 8.77 -2.03 11.66
CA ALA A 54 8.29 -2.57 12.92
C ALA A 54 8.23 -1.52 14.06
N GLU A 55 8.74 -0.30 13.84
CA GLU A 55 8.70 0.78 14.83
C GLU A 55 7.28 1.36 15.00
N GLU A 56 6.91 1.70 16.24
CA GLU A 56 5.62 2.33 16.56
C GLU A 56 5.63 3.82 16.22
N THR A 57 5.62 4.13 14.93
CA THR A 57 5.65 5.50 14.42
C THR A 57 4.88 5.64 13.10
N SER A 58 4.70 6.89 12.66
CA SER A 58 4.25 7.20 11.31
C SER A 58 5.45 7.29 10.36
N PHE A 59 5.27 6.76 9.15
CA PHE A 59 6.26 6.79 8.08
C PHE A 59 5.80 7.74 6.98
N THR A 60 6.75 8.40 6.33
CA THR A 60 6.50 9.18 5.11
C THR A 60 7.18 8.49 3.93
N TYR A 61 6.37 8.01 2.99
CA TYR A 61 6.86 7.55 1.71
C TYR A 61 7.00 8.74 0.77
N THR A 62 8.20 8.90 0.19
CA THR A 62 8.47 9.90 -0.84
C THR A 62 8.98 9.19 -2.09
N SER A 63 8.42 9.54 -3.24
CA SER A 63 8.88 9.03 -4.54
C SER A 63 9.34 10.21 -5.39
N GLY A 64 10.55 10.11 -5.93
CA GLY A 64 11.10 11.13 -6.83
C GLY A 64 10.48 11.11 -8.22
N ASP A 65 10.01 9.94 -8.66
CA ASP A 65 9.54 9.72 -10.04
C ASP A 65 8.00 9.73 -10.16
N VAL A 66 7.29 9.35 -9.09
CA VAL A 66 5.82 9.30 -9.06
C VAL A 66 5.31 9.96 -7.78
N THR A 67 5.16 11.28 -7.84
CA THR A 67 4.78 12.11 -6.69
C THR A 67 3.44 11.72 -6.04
N GLU A 68 2.52 11.15 -6.82
CA GLU A 68 1.18 10.71 -6.42
C GLU A 68 1.20 9.50 -5.47
N LEU A 69 2.33 8.79 -5.39
CA LEU A 69 2.57 7.74 -4.40
C LEU A 69 2.96 8.31 -3.04
N GLY A 70 3.38 9.58 -2.98
CA GLY A 70 3.76 10.23 -1.74
C GLY A 70 2.63 10.14 -0.71
N MET A 71 2.97 9.70 0.51
CA MET A 71 2.00 9.50 1.58
C MET A 71 2.64 9.47 2.95
N THR A 72 1.85 9.81 3.97
CA THR A 72 2.17 9.52 5.37
C THR A 72 1.25 8.40 5.84
N PHE A 73 1.81 7.35 6.44
CA PHE A 73 1.07 6.16 6.83
C PHE A 73 1.59 5.56 8.13
N VAL A 74 0.76 4.72 8.73
CA VAL A 74 1.13 3.82 9.84
C VAL A 74 0.99 2.38 9.40
N LEU A 75 1.70 1.47 10.06
CA LEU A 75 1.50 0.03 9.89
C LEU A 75 0.11 -0.34 10.41
N ASP A 76 -0.64 -1.07 9.60
CA ASP A 76 -1.95 -1.64 9.94
C ASP A 76 -1.97 -3.13 9.60
N GLY A 77 -2.13 -3.98 10.61
CA GLY A 77 -2.24 -5.43 10.43
C GLY A 77 -0.88 -6.13 10.34
N SER A 78 -0.32 -6.27 9.13
CA SER A 78 0.82 -7.16 8.86
C SER A 78 2.05 -6.46 8.30
N LEU A 79 3.19 -7.10 8.56
CA LEU A 79 4.49 -6.78 8.01
C LEU A 79 5.17 -8.11 7.66
N ASP A 80 5.44 -8.30 6.38
CA ASP A 80 5.90 -9.57 5.82
C ASP A 80 7.18 -9.35 5.01
N ILE A 81 8.09 -10.32 5.05
CA ILE A 81 9.28 -10.36 4.20
C ILE A 81 9.37 -11.69 3.48
N GLU A 82 9.50 -11.62 2.16
CA GLU A 82 9.59 -12.77 1.27
C GLU A 82 10.87 -12.68 0.43
N ALA A 83 11.45 -13.83 0.07
CA ALA A 83 12.61 -13.92 -0.79
C ALA A 83 12.28 -14.80 -2.00
N GLU A 84 12.59 -14.32 -3.20
CA GLU A 84 12.40 -15.02 -4.45
C GLU A 84 13.74 -15.11 -5.19
N ALA A 85 14.19 -16.32 -5.49
CA ALA A 85 15.34 -16.53 -6.36
C ALA A 85 14.90 -16.33 -7.82
N ILE A 86 15.41 -15.29 -8.48
CA ILE A 86 15.11 -15.01 -9.88
C ILE A 86 15.98 -15.87 -10.80
N ASP A 87 17.23 -16.14 -10.39
CA ASP A 87 18.15 -17.09 -11.02
C ASP A 87 19.13 -17.69 -9.98
N GLU A 88 20.18 -18.40 -10.42
CA GLU A 88 21.16 -19.05 -9.54
C GLU A 88 22.03 -18.06 -8.75
N GLU A 89 22.12 -16.80 -9.17
CA GLU A 89 23.01 -15.78 -8.61
C GLU A 89 22.22 -14.63 -7.94
N GLN A 90 20.93 -14.49 -8.25
CA GLN A 90 20.11 -13.35 -7.85
C GLN A 90 18.92 -13.77 -7.00
N THR A 91 18.85 -13.20 -5.80
CA THR A 91 17.67 -13.26 -4.92
C THR A 91 17.11 -11.86 -4.74
N VAL A 92 15.81 -11.71 -4.95
CA VAL A 92 15.08 -10.48 -4.69
C VAL A 92 14.25 -10.64 -3.43
N TRP A 93 14.22 -9.60 -2.62
CA TRP A 93 13.52 -9.54 -1.36
C TRP A 93 12.35 -8.58 -1.47
N TYR A 94 11.17 -9.04 -1.05
CA TYR A 94 9.94 -8.25 -1.01
C TYR A 94 9.60 -7.97 0.44
N VAL A 95 9.50 -6.70 0.82
CA VAL A 95 8.95 -6.29 2.12
C VAL A 95 7.57 -5.71 1.88
N ARG A 96 6.54 -6.35 2.44
CA ARG A 96 5.14 -5.96 2.33
C ARG A 96 4.67 -5.38 3.66
N VAL A 97 4.10 -4.18 3.61
CA VAL A 97 3.55 -3.47 4.76
C VAL A 97 2.06 -3.23 4.53
N GLY A 98 1.21 -3.81 5.37
CA GLY A 98 -0.18 -3.37 5.48
C GLY A 98 -0.19 -1.96 6.03
N TYR A 99 -0.80 -1.02 5.33
CA TYR A 99 -0.74 0.40 5.66
C TYR A 99 -2.11 1.05 5.75
N GLN A 100 -2.19 2.07 6.61
CA GLN A 100 -3.27 3.05 6.66
C GLN A 100 -2.67 4.46 6.57
N GLU A 101 -3.05 5.23 5.55
CA GLU A 101 -2.69 6.66 5.49
C GLU A 101 -3.31 7.43 6.66
N VAL A 102 -2.61 8.48 7.10
CA VAL A 102 -3.02 9.38 8.19
C VAL A 102 -2.84 10.85 7.84
#